data_AF-A0A5S9XHU8-F1
#
_entry.id   AF-A0A5S9XHU8-F1
#
_cell.length_a   1.000
_cell.length_b   1.000
_cell.length_c   1.000
_cell.angle_alpha   90.00
_cell.angle_beta   90.00
_cell.angle_gamma   90.00
#
_symmetry.space_group_name_H-M   'P 1'
#
loop_
_entity.id
_entity.type
_entity.pdbx_description
1 polymer ?
#
loop_
_entity_poly.entity_id
_entity_poly.type
_entity_poly.pdbx_seq_one_letter_code
_entity_poly.pdbx_strand_id
1 'polypeptide(L)'
;MKSNGELQDQYQRYDMIQEELSTSRDRLSKYESSAYDLSNQLSELLLKYKAVANYRDAELARSSSKARKEVKGRGMELIQGAIVFIQTEKARTELESDIKEYESNLLLLDQTHDEDFSEEQERNELTTVLEEKRSRLAALPSSSFNPQQFEEFFTESPHLSESGLDWADPSDPVEPEVPIVPVTIPEEVATPPKIPPSMNSETVVIEDDDGSDSGVPSEQPTTGELGETETAAADPEPAQPELEVPENL
;
A
#
# COMPACT_ATOMS: atom_id res chain seq x y z
N MET A 1 20.68 -55.70 78.70
CA MET A 1 21.79 -54.72 78.62
C MET A 1 22.12 -54.54 77.15
N LYS A 2 21.77 -53.41 76.53
CA LYS A 2 22.27 -53.11 75.18
C LYS A 2 23.79 -52.97 75.28
N SER A 3 24.51 -53.75 74.49
CA SER A 3 25.97 -53.87 74.60
C SER A 3 26.63 -52.63 74.04
N ASN A 4 27.80 -52.26 74.58
CA ASN A 4 28.55 -51.05 74.22
C ASN A 4 28.84 -50.94 72.70
N GLY A 5 28.84 -52.06 71.97
CA GLY A 5 29.04 -52.10 70.51
C GLY A 5 27.87 -51.53 69.70
N GLU A 6 26.60 -51.75 70.11
CA GLU A 6 25.44 -51.18 69.39
C GLU A 6 25.41 -49.65 69.48
N LEU A 7 25.87 -49.10 70.60
CA LEU A 7 25.96 -47.66 70.81
C LEU A 7 27.07 -47.05 69.94
N GLN A 8 28.20 -47.72 69.80
CA GLN A 8 29.30 -47.30 68.92
C GLN A 8 28.90 -47.29 67.45
N ASP A 9 28.21 -48.33 66.98
CA ASP A 9 27.66 -48.38 65.61
C ASP A 9 26.61 -47.30 65.37
N GLN A 10 25.88 -46.88 66.40
CA GLN A 10 24.92 -45.79 66.31
C GLN A 10 25.63 -44.43 66.12
N TYR A 11 26.73 -44.19 66.84
CA TYR A 11 27.54 -42.99 66.67
C TYR A 11 28.19 -42.91 65.28
N GLN A 12 28.77 -44.02 64.79
CA GLN A 12 29.35 -44.04 63.44
C GLN A 12 28.33 -43.76 62.34
N ARG A 13 27.11 -44.32 62.47
CA ARG A 13 26.02 -44.02 61.54
C ARG A 13 25.59 -42.56 61.61
N TYR A 14 25.56 -41.98 62.80
CA TYR A 14 25.22 -40.57 62.97
C TYR A 14 26.23 -39.66 62.25
N ASP A 15 27.53 -39.92 62.44
CA ASP A 15 28.59 -39.13 61.79
C ASP A 15 28.51 -39.24 60.25
N MET A 16 28.29 -40.45 59.73
CA MET A 16 28.13 -40.68 58.29
C MET A 16 26.92 -39.93 57.70
N ILE A 17 25.78 -39.95 58.39
CA ILE A 17 24.59 -39.21 57.97
C ILE A 17 24.86 -37.70 58.00
N GLN A 18 25.61 -37.21 58.99
CA GLN A 18 25.92 -35.80 59.12
C GLN A 18 26.84 -35.33 57.97
N GLU A 19 27.82 -36.14 57.57
CA GLU A 19 28.69 -35.86 56.42
C GLU A 19 27.91 -35.85 55.09
N GLU A 20 27.02 -36.82 54.89
CA GLU A 20 26.17 -36.90 53.70
C GLU A 20 25.20 -35.72 53.60
N LEU A 21 24.63 -35.28 54.73
CA LEU A 21 23.79 -34.08 54.81
C LEU A 21 24.59 -32.82 54.48
N SER A 22 25.81 -32.68 54.99
CA SER A 22 26.68 -31.54 54.66
C SER A 22 26.99 -31.51 53.17
N THR A 23 27.38 -32.65 52.60
CA THR A 23 27.68 -32.78 51.16
C THR A 23 26.47 -32.46 50.30
N SER A 24 25.29 -32.94 50.70
CA SER A 24 24.04 -32.70 49.99
C SER A 24 23.64 -31.22 50.04
N ARG A 25 23.85 -30.55 51.18
CA ARG A 25 23.60 -29.10 51.33
C ARG A 25 24.51 -28.27 50.44
N ASP A 26 25.80 -28.59 50.35
CA ASP A 26 26.73 -27.85 49.49
C ASP A 26 26.39 -28.01 48.01
N ARG A 27 25.95 -29.21 47.60
CA ARG A 27 25.46 -29.46 46.23
C ARG A 27 24.18 -28.70 45.95
N LEU A 28 23.22 -28.70 46.87
CA LEU A 28 21.98 -27.95 46.73
C LEU A 28 22.25 -26.46 46.54
N SER A 29 23.12 -25.87 47.37
CA SER A 29 23.50 -24.47 47.23
C SER A 29 24.12 -24.14 45.87
N LYS A 30 24.95 -25.04 45.33
CA LYS A 30 25.50 -24.90 43.95
C LYS A 30 24.40 -24.94 42.89
N TYR A 31 23.45 -25.87 43.00
CA TYR A 31 22.34 -25.96 42.05
C TYR A 31 21.41 -24.76 42.13
N GLU A 32 21.13 -24.25 43.33
CA GLU A 32 20.33 -23.03 43.52
C GLU A 32 21.00 -21.82 42.85
N SER A 33 22.31 -21.63 43.06
CA SER A 33 23.06 -20.56 42.39
C SER A 33 23.02 -20.72 40.86
N SER A 34 23.26 -21.93 40.36
CA SER A 34 23.24 -22.20 38.92
C SER A 34 21.85 -21.99 38.31
N ALA A 35 20.79 -22.32 39.03
CA ALA A 35 19.41 -22.11 38.57
C ALA A 35 19.07 -20.61 38.50
N TYR A 36 19.56 -19.83 39.47
CA TYR A 36 19.40 -18.37 39.45
C TYR A 36 20.12 -17.74 38.26
N ASP A 37 21.37 -18.13 38.00
CA ASP A 37 22.15 -17.64 36.85
C ASP A 37 21.47 -18.01 35.52
N LEU A 38 20.98 -19.25 35.40
CA LEU A 38 20.24 -19.70 34.21
C LEU A 38 18.94 -18.91 34.00
N SER A 39 18.20 -18.64 35.08
CA SER A 39 16.98 -17.83 35.05
C SER A 39 17.26 -16.41 34.52
N ASN A 40 18.36 -15.80 34.95
CA ASN A 40 18.78 -14.49 34.46
C ASN A 40 19.14 -14.54 32.97
N GLN A 41 19.90 -15.56 32.54
CA GLN A 41 20.25 -15.75 31.12
C GLN A 41 19.01 -15.94 30.24
N LEU A 42 18.03 -16.73 30.69
CA LEU A 42 16.77 -16.92 29.97
C LEU A 42 15.97 -15.62 29.86
N SER A 43 15.95 -14.81 30.91
CA SER A 43 15.29 -13.51 30.91
C SER A 43 15.93 -12.54 29.92
N GLU A 44 17.26 -12.48 29.89
CA GLU A 44 18.00 -11.68 28.89
C GLU A 44 17.77 -12.19 27.47
N LEU A 45 17.80 -13.50 27.25
CA LEU A 45 17.58 -14.10 25.94
C LEU A 45 16.17 -13.78 25.41
N LEU A 46 15.15 -13.85 26.27
CA LEU A 46 13.78 -13.49 25.91
C LEU A 46 13.67 -12.02 25.50
N LEU A 47 14.35 -11.11 26.21
CA LEU A 47 14.39 -9.69 25.85
C LEU A 47 15.08 -9.48 24.50
N LYS A 48 16.21 -10.14 24.25
CA LYS A 48 16.93 -10.08 22.97
C LYS A 48 16.07 -10.60 21.82
N TYR A 49 15.39 -11.74 22.01
CA TYR A 49 14.47 -12.29 21.02
C TYR A 49 13.36 -11.30 20.66
N LYS A 50 12.72 -10.70 21.68
CA LYS A 50 11.66 -9.71 21.47
C LYS A 50 12.18 -8.47 20.72
N ALA A 51 13.39 -8.01 21.03
CA ALA A 51 14.00 -6.88 20.33
C ALA A 51 14.25 -7.19 18.84
N VAL A 52 14.75 -8.39 18.53
CA VAL A 52 14.98 -8.83 17.14
C VAL A 52 13.66 -8.95 16.37
N ALA A 53 12.63 -9.55 16.98
CA ALA A 53 11.30 -9.65 16.36
C ALA A 53 10.73 -8.27 16.03
N ASN A 54 10.74 -7.34 17.00
CA ASN A 54 10.27 -5.97 16.78
C ASN A 54 11.05 -5.23 15.69
N TYR A 55 12.38 -5.44 15.63
CA TYR A 55 13.22 -4.84 14.59
C TYR A 55 12.84 -5.35 13.20
N ARG A 56 12.62 -6.66 13.05
CA ARG A 56 12.18 -7.28 11.79
C ARG A 56 10.85 -6.72 11.32
N ASP A 57 9.87 -6.65 12.22
CA ASP A 57 8.55 -6.12 11.90
C ASP A 57 8.62 -4.66 11.45
N ALA A 58 9.44 -3.85 12.13
CA ALA A 58 9.64 -2.45 11.78
C ALA A 58 10.32 -2.27 10.41
N GLU A 59 11.37 -3.03 10.13
CA GLU A 59 12.06 -2.98 8.84
C GLU A 59 11.17 -3.47 7.69
N LEU A 60 10.40 -4.55 7.91
CA LEU A 60 9.44 -5.03 6.93
C LEU A 60 8.35 -3.99 6.64
N ALA A 61 7.81 -3.35 7.68
CA ALA A 61 6.82 -2.29 7.52
C ALA A 61 7.37 -1.08 6.75
N ARG A 62 8.62 -0.67 7.03
CA ARG A 62 9.31 0.41 6.31
C ARG A 62 9.53 0.07 4.85
N SER A 63 10.09 -1.12 4.57
CA SER A 63 10.34 -1.59 3.20
C SER A 63 9.05 -1.68 2.40
N SER A 64 8.01 -2.30 2.97
CA SER A 64 6.68 -2.40 2.36
C SER A 64 6.05 -1.03 2.09
N SER A 65 6.18 -0.09 3.02
CA SER A 65 5.70 1.29 2.84
C SER A 65 6.44 2.02 1.70
N LYS A 66 7.76 1.87 1.63
CA LYS A 66 8.59 2.44 0.54
C LYS A 66 8.19 1.87 -0.81
N ALA A 67 8.12 0.54 -0.93
CA ALA A 67 7.73 -0.16 -2.16
C ALA A 67 6.33 0.27 -2.63
N ARG A 68 5.35 0.36 -1.73
CA ARG A 68 4.00 0.84 -2.07
C ARG A 68 3.99 2.26 -2.63
N LYS A 69 4.77 3.16 -2.03
CA LYS A 69 4.87 4.55 -2.50
C LYS A 69 5.53 4.63 -3.88
N GLU A 70 6.56 3.83 -4.12
CA GLU A 70 7.26 3.80 -5.40
C GLU A 70 6.39 3.22 -6.52
N VAL A 71 5.72 2.10 -6.27
CA VAL A 71 4.75 1.50 -7.20
C VAL A 71 3.64 2.49 -7.54
N LYS A 72 3.10 3.19 -6.53
CA LYS A 72 2.08 4.23 -6.77
C LYS A 72 2.63 5.38 -7.61
N GLY A 73 3.84 5.87 -7.31
CA GLY A 73 4.50 6.94 -8.06
C GLY A 73 4.71 6.58 -9.52
N ARG A 74 5.35 5.43 -9.78
CA ARG A 74 5.58 4.89 -11.13
C ARG A 74 4.28 4.62 -11.88
N GLY A 75 3.28 4.08 -11.19
CA GLY A 75 1.95 3.86 -11.77
C GLY A 75 1.29 5.15 -12.23
N MET A 76 1.38 6.23 -11.45
CA MET A 76 0.87 7.55 -11.85
C MET A 76 1.63 8.14 -13.04
N GLU A 77 2.97 8.03 -13.06
CA GLU A 77 3.79 8.45 -14.20
C GLU A 77 3.39 7.72 -15.49
N LEU A 78 3.17 6.41 -15.41
CA LEU A 78 2.73 5.58 -16.53
C LEU A 78 1.36 6.03 -17.06
N ILE A 79 0.38 6.19 -16.18
CA ILE A 79 -0.99 6.62 -16.54
C ILE A 79 -0.95 8.00 -17.18
N GLN A 80 -0.24 8.96 -16.58
CA GLN A 80 -0.15 10.31 -17.10
C GLN A 80 0.54 10.34 -18.47
N GLY A 81 1.63 9.59 -18.63
CA GLY A 81 2.33 9.45 -19.91
C GLY A 81 1.42 8.87 -21.00
N ALA A 82 0.65 7.83 -20.68
CA ALA A 82 -0.28 7.22 -21.61
C ALA A 82 -1.41 8.18 -22.03
N ILE A 83 -1.96 8.95 -21.10
CA ILE A 83 -3.01 9.95 -21.39
C ILE A 83 -2.48 11.00 -22.37
N VAL A 84 -1.31 11.59 -22.08
CA VAL A 84 -0.70 12.61 -22.93
C VAL A 84 -0.37 12.04 -24.31
N PHE A 85 0.14 10.81 -24.36
CA PHE A 85 0.42 10.12 -25.61
C PHE A 85 -0.84 9.96 -26.47
N ILE A 86 -1.90 9.37 -25.90
CA ILE A 86 -3.17 9.14 -26.61
C ILE A 86 -3.77 10.45 -27.11
N GLN A 87 -3.76 11.50 -26.28
CA GLN A 87 -4.29 12.82 -26.66
C GLN A 87 -3.48 13.44 -27.81
N THR A 88 -2.15 13.35 -27.74
CA THR A 88 -1.25 13.90 -28.77
C THR A 88 -1.41 13.16 -30.09
N GLU A 89 -1.47 11.83 -30.07
CA GLU A 89 -1.66 11.01 -31.28
C GLU A 89 -3.05 11.20 -31.89
N LYS A 90 -4.09 11.38 -31.05
CA LYS A 90 -5.42 11.75 -31.54
C LYS A 90 -5.39 13.09 -32.28
N ALA A 91 -4.79 14.12 -31.69
CA ALA A 91 -4.68 15.44 -32.32
C ALA A 91 -3.83 15.40 -33.61
N ARG A 92 -2.77 14.59 -33.61
CA ARG A 92 -1.90 14.37 -34.78
C ARG A 92 -2.68 13.76 -35.94
N THR A 93 -3.38 12.65 -35.70
CA THR A 93 -4.15 11.95 -36.74
C THR A 93 -5.31 12.79 -37.27
N GLU A 94 -5.97 13.60 -36.43
CA GLU A 94 -6.99 14.57 -36.84
C GLU A 94 -6.40 15.64 -37.78
N LEU A 95 -5.29 16.28 -37.40
CA LEU A 95 -4.61 17.26 -38.26
C LEU A 95 -4.09 16.65 -39.56
N GLU A 96 -3.57 15.43 -39.55
CA GLU A 96 -3.14 14.72 -40.75
C GLU A 96 -4.30 14.42 -41.70
N SER A 97 -5.49 14.13 -41.16
CA SER A 97 -6.71 13.95 -41.95
C SER A 97 -7.15 15.28 -42.57
N ASP A 98 -7.23 16.34 -41.77
CA ASP A 98 -7.57 17.69 -42.23
C ASP A 98 -6.62 18.13 -43.36
N ILE A 99 -5.30 17.95 -43.19
CA ILE A 99 -4.32 18.32 -44.21
C ILE A 99 -4.61 17.61 -45.54
N LYS A 100 -4.91 16.31 -45.51
CA LYS A 100 -5.26 15.55 -46.71
C LYS A 100 -6.56 16.03 -47.35
N GLU A 101 -7.54 16.41 -46.55
CA GLU A 101 -8.80 16.98 -47.06
C GLU A 101 -8.56 18.31 -47.79
N TYR A 102 -7.82 19.24 -47.18
CA TYR A 102 -7.50 20.54 -47.79
C TYR A 102 -6.60 20.40 -49.04
N GLU A 103 -5.66 19.45 -49.05
CA GLU A 103 -4.89 19.10 -50.25
C GLU A 103 -5.79 18.56 -51.36
N SER A 104 -6.75 17.71 -51.02
CA SER A 104 -7.74 17.20 -51.97
C SER A 104 -8.65 18.30 -52.51
N ASN A 105 -9.07 19.25 -51.67
CA ASN A 105 -9.90 20.38 -52.08
C ASN A 105 -9.15 21.31 -53.03
N LEU A 106 -7.86 21.59 -52.78
CA LEU A 106 -7.02 22.34 -53.71
C LEU A 106 -6.89 21.63 -55.07
N LEU A 107 -6.71 20.31 -55.07
CA LEU A 107 -6.64 19.54 -56.31
C LEU A 107 -7.97 19.55 -57.08
N LEU A 108 -9.10 19.51 -56.36
CA LEU A 108 -10.42 19.61 -56.97
C LEU A 108 -10.63 20.98 -57.60
N LEU A 109 -10.22 22.05 -56.91
CA LEU A 109 -10.28 23.42 -57.40
C LEU A 109 -9.52 23.57 -58.73
N ASP A 110 -8.32 23.00 -58.83
CA ASP A 110 -7.52 23.00 -60.07
C ASP A 110 -8.20 22.22 -61.23
N GLN A 111 -9.16 21.34 -60.94
CA GLN A 111 -9.90 20.53 -61.94
C GLN A 111 -11.24 21.15 -62.33
N THR A 112 -11.81 22.01 -61.49
CA THR A 112 -13.11 22.65 -61.71
C THR A 112 -12.91 24.08 -62.19
N HIS A 113 -13.39 24.39 -63.39
CA HIS A 113 -13.46 25.76 -63.87
C HIS A 113 -14.92 26.22 -63.85
N ASP A 114 -15.23 27.16 -62.97
CA ASP A 114 -16.55 27.76 -62.84
C ASP A 114 -16.43 29.29 -62.91
N GLU A 115 -17.19 29.90 -63.83
CA GLU A 115 -17.15 31.36 -64.07
C GLU A 115 -17.89 32.15 -62.98
N ASP A 116 -18.78 31.50 -62.22
CA ASP A 116 -19.54 32.11 -61.12
C ASP A 116 -18.77 32.09 -59.78
N PHE A 117 -17.54 31.55 -59.76
CA PHE A 117 -16.74 31.30 -58.56
C PHE A 117 -15.44 32.11 -58.52
N SER A 118 -15.03 32.56 -57.33
CA SER A 118 -13.73 33.24 -57.14
C SER A 118 -12.64 32.25 -56.77
N GLU A 119 -12.13 31.54 -57.78
CA GLU A 119 -11.10 30.49 -57.65
C GLU A 119 -9.85 30.99 -56.91
N GLU A 120 -9.37 32.19 -57.25
CA GLU A 120 -8.18 32.77 -56.63
C GLU A 120 -8.37 33.06 -55.13
N GLN A 121 -9.57 33.51 -54.73
CA GLN A 121 -9.85 33.76 -53.33
C GLN A 121 -9.90 32.45 -52.53
N GLU A 122 -10.64 31.44 -52.99
CA GLU A 122 -10.70 30.14 -52.29
C GLU A 122 -9.34 29.46 -52.24
N ARG A 123 -8.56 29.51 -53.33
CA ARG A 123 -7.20 28.98 -53.35
C ARG A 123 -6.32 29.60 -52.27
N ASN A 124 -6.41 30.92 -52.10
CA ASN A 124 -5.67 31.64 -51.07
C ASN A 124 -6.13 31.24 -49.65
N GLU A 125 -7.43 31.10 -49.43
CA GLU A 125 -8.01 30.65 -48.15
C GLU A 125 -7.56 29.22 -47.81
N LEU A 126 -7.73 28.27 -48.74
CA LEU A 126 -7.30 26.88 -48.57
C LEU A 126 -5.80 26.77 -48.32
N THR A 127 -4.98 27.51 -49.07
CA THR A 127 -3.51 27.50 -48.88
C THR A 127 -3.12 28.04 -47.51
N THR A 128 -3.76 29.12 -47.05
CA THR A 128 -3.50 29.72 -45.74
C THR A 128 -3.85 28.74 -44.62
N VAL A 129 -5.03 28.11 -44.67
CA VAL A 129 -5.45 27.12 -43.67
C VAL A 129 -4.56 25.87 -43.70
N LEU A 130 -4.15 25.42 -44.89
CA LEU A 130 -3.24 24.29 -45.05
C LEU A 130 -1.88 24.55 -44.38
N GLU A 131 -1.30 25.74 -44.59
CA GLU A 131 -0.04 26.14 -43.95
C GLU A 131 -0.19 26.23 -42.42
N GLU A 132 -1.31 26.77 -41.93
CA GLU A 132 -1.62 26.81 -40.51
C GLU A 132 -1.70 25.39 -39.91
N LYS A 133 -2.44 24.48 -40.53
CA LYS A 133 -2.61 23.10 -40.07
C LYS A 133 -1.28 22.34 -40.06
N ARG A 134 -0.47 22.49 -41.11
CA ARG A 134 0.90 21.95 -41.17
C ARG A 134 1.79 22.51 -40.06
N SER A 135 1.68 23.80 -39.78
CA SER A 135 2.43 24.44 -38.70
C SER A 135 2.02 23.91 -37.32
N ARG A 136 0.71 23.72 -37.09
CA ARG A 136 0.19 23.10 -35.86
C ARG A 136 0.65 21.64 -35.72
N LEU A 137 0.60 20.86 -36.80
CA LEU A 137 1.09 19.48 -36.82
C LEU A 137 2.59 19.42 -36.48
N ALA A 138 3.39 20.31 -37.05
CA ALA A 138 4.82 20.41 -36.77
C ALA A 138 5.13 20.90 -35.34
N ALA A 139 4.20 21.64 -34.72
CA ALA A 139 4.31 22.10 -33.34
C ALA A 139 3.88 21.05 -32.30
N LEU A 140 3.20 19.96 -32.72
CA LEU A 140 2.84 18.89 -31.80
C LEU A 140 4.11 18.21 -31.26
N PRO A 141 4.19 17.95 -29.95
CA PRO A 141 5.33 17.25 -29.39
C PRO A 141 5.43 15.84 -29.99
N SER A 142 6.65 15.42 -30.30
CA SER A 142 6.93 14.00 -30.56
C SER A 142 6.80 13.25 -29.23
N SER A 143 5.92 12.24 -29.19
CA SER A 143 5.76 11.43 -28.00
C SER A 143 7.08 10.75 -27.64
N SER A 144 7.57 11.01 -26.43
CA SER A 144 8.66 10.25 -25.81
C SER A 144 8.15 9.11 -24.93
N PHE A 145 6.83 8.87 -24.91
CA PHE A 145 6.23 7.85 -24.06
C PHE A 145 6.60 6.46 -24.57
N ASN A 146 7.32 5.70 -23.75
CA ASN A 146 7.75 4.35 -24.04
C ASN A 146 7.26 3.40 -22.92
N PRO A 147 6.15 2.67 -23.14
CA PRO A 147 5.60 1.75 -22.14
C PRO A 147 6.60 0.71 -21.64
N GLN A 148 7.52 0.27 -22.50
CA GLN A 148 8.49 -0.77 -22.17
C GLN A 148 9.46 -0.34 -21.05
N GLN A 149 9.71 0.97 -20.89
CA GLN A 149 10.54 1.47 -19.78
C GLN A 149 9.90 1.26 -18.41
N PHE A 150 8.57 1.06 -18.35
CA PHE A 150 7.87 0.73 -17.12
C PHE A 150 7.73 -0.77 -16.93
N GLU A 151 7.83 -1.57 -18.00
CA GLU A 151 7.71 -3.02 -17.93
C GLU A 151 8.83 -3.63 -17.06
N GLU A 152 10.07 -3.16 -17.22
CA GLU A 152 11.19 -3.55 -16.36
C GLU A 152 10.86 -3.35 -14.87
N PHE A 153 10.30 -2.20 -14.49
CA PHE A 153 9.95 -1.92 -13.09
C PHE A 153 8.88 -2.85 -12.51
N PHE A 154 7.91 -3.30 -13.32
CA PHE A 154 6.80 -4.15 -12.83
C PHE A 154 7.05 -5.65 -13.01
N THR A 155 8.00 -6.03 -13.86
CA THR A 155 8.29 -7.45 -14.17
C THR A 155 9.61 -7.92 -13.56
N GLU A 156 10.55 -7.01 -13.33
CA GLU A 156 11.80 -7.34 -12.66
C GLU A 156 11.53 -7.52 -11.17
N SER A 157 11.82 -8.73 -10.68
CA SER A 157 11.84 -8.96 -9.24
C SER A 157 13.01 -8.19 -8.63
N PRO A 158 12.86 -7.58 -7.44
CA PRO A 158 13.95 -6.88 -6.79
C PRO A 158 15.18 -7.80 -6.71
N HIS A 159 16.36 -7.28 -7.05
CA HIS A 159 17.60 -8.01 -6.77
C HIS A 159 17.62 -8.35 -5.27
N LEU A 160 17.81 -9.63 -4.94
CA LEU A 160 17.78 -10.13 -3.56
C LEU A 160 18.70 -9.32 -2.62
N SER A 161 19.74 -8.71 -3.18
CA SER A 161 20.69 -7.83 -2.48
C SER A 161 20.14 -6.48 -2.03
N GLU A 162 19.05 -5.99 -2.63
CA GLU A 162 18.46 -4.69 -2.30
C GLU A 162 17.29 -4.78 -1.31
N SER A 163 16.80 -6.00 -1.04
CA SER A 163 15.67 -6.25 -0.13
C SER A 163 16.03 -6.10 1.36
N GLY A 164 17.31 -5.91 1.74
CA GLY A 164 17.71 -5.87 3.15
C GLY A 164 17.34 -7.14 3.95
N LEU A 165 17.06 -8.22 3.21
CA LEU A 165 16.67 -9.55 3.70
C LEU A 165 17.84 -10.54 3.55
N ASP A 166 19.07 -10.06 3.69
CA ASP A 166 20.32 -10.84 3.71
C ASP A 166 20.34 -11.97 4.75
N TRP A 167 19.46 -11.91 5.74
CA TRP A 167 19.30 -12.95 6.76
C TRP A 167 18.32 -14.07 6.42
N ALA A 168 17.57 -13.97 5.31
CA ALA A 168 16.64 -15.01 4.86
C ALA A 168 17.27 -15.97 3.84
N ASP A 169 18.60 -16.00 3.76
CA ASP A 169 19.32 -17.01 3.00
C ASP A 169 19.18 -18.36 3.73
N PRO A 170 18.51 -19.37 3.15
CA PRO A 170 18.33 -20.66 3.79
C PRO A 170 19.66 -21.40 3.72
N SER A 171 20.49 -21.27 4.76
CA SER A 171 21.45 -22.33 5.05
C SER A 171 20.64 -23.59 5.35
N ASP A 172 20.76 -24.60 4.50
CA ASP A 172 20.07 -25.90 4.56
C ASP A 172 19.77 -26.34 6.00
N PRO A 173 18.50 -26.59 6.37
CA PRO A 173 18.21 -27.23 7.64
C PRO A 173 18.65 -28.69 7.53
N VAL A 174 19.72 -29.04 8.25
CA VAL A 174 20.03 -30.44 8.57
C VAL A 174 18.87 -30.95 9.43
N GLU A 175 17.91 -31.64 8.81
CA GLU A 175 16.86 -32.37 9.53
C GLU A 175 17.51 -33.45 10.42
N PRO A 176 17.28 -33.44 11.74
CA PRO A 176 17.60 -34.60 12.55
C PRO A 176 16.53 -35.67 12.31
N GLU A 177 16.90 -36.76 11.63
CA GLU A 177 16.09 -37.98 11.57
C GLU A 177 15.83 -38.52 12.98
N VAL A 178 14.61 -38.36 13.48
CA VAL A 178 14.12 -39.11 14.64
C VAL A 178 12.92 -39.94 14.20
N PRO A 179 12.95 -41.28 14.26
CA PRO A 179 11.85 -42.12 13.82
C PRO A 179 10.62 -41.93 14.72
N ILE A 180 9.55 -41.35 14.16
CA ILE A 180 8.25 -41.21 14.82
C ILE A 180 7.49 -42.52 14.65
N VAL A 181 7.31 -43.29 15.73
CA VAL A 181 6.37 -44.42 15.76
C VAL A 181 4.95 -43.85 15.90
N PRO A 182 3.98 -44.24 15.03
CA PRO A 182 2.62 -43.71 15.13
C PRO A 182 1.90 -44.29 16.35
N VAL A 183 1.41 -43.42 17.23
CA VAL A 183 0.44 -43.77 18.27
C VAL A 183 -0.96 -43.64 17.67
N THR A 184 -1.69 -44.76 17.58
CA THR A 184 -3.08 -44.80 17.13
C THR A 184 -4.04 -44.36 18.22
N ILE A 185 -4.85 -43.34 17.94
CA ILE A 185 -5.99 -42.89 18.77
C ILE A 185 -7.28 -43.34 18.06
N PRO A 186 -8.31 -43.89 18.74
CA PRO A 186 -9.51 -44.36 18.07
C PRO A 186 -10.42 -43.22 17.59
N GLU A 187 -11.05 -43.47 16.44
CA GLU A 187 -11.92 -42.62 15.63
C GLU A 187 -13.25 -42.30 16.33
N GLU A 188 -13.54 -41.01 16.54
CA GLU A 188 -14.84 -40.52 17.02
C GLU A 188 -15.69 -40.08 15.83
N VAL A 189 -16.85 -40.72 15.66
CA VAL A 189 -17.81 -40.51 14.56
C VAL A 189 -18.52 -39.15 14.75
N ALA A 190 -18.24 -38.20 13.87
CA ALA A 190 -18.99 -36.95 13.76
C ALA A 190 -19.77 -36.89 12.44
N THR A 191 -21.08 -36.74 12.53
CA THR A 191 -22.01 -36.58 11.40
C THR A 191 -21.91 -35.17 10.76
N PRO A 192 -22.17 -35.03 9.44
CA PRO A 192 -22.02 -33.76 8.75
C PRO A 192 -23.24 -32.83 8.94
N PRO A 193 -23.06 -31.49 8.97
CA PRO A 193 -24.18 -30.56 9.05
C PRO A 193 -24.88 -30.38 7.70
N LYS A 194 -26.20 -30.19 7.78
CA LYS A 194 -27.14 -30.06 6.66
C LYS A 194 -27.19 -28.61 6.16
N ILE A 195 -26.84 -28.37 4.90
CA ILE A 195 -26.91 -27.04 4.25
C ILE A 195 -28.33 -26.82 3.72
N PRO A 196 -29.01 -25.70 4.01
CA PRO A 196 -30.22 -25.30 3.29
C PRO A 196 -29.86 -24.51 2.02
N PRO A 197 -30.59 -24.66 0.89
CA PRO A 197 -30.34 -23.89 -0.31
C PRO A 197 -31.16 -22.58 -0.33
N SER A 198 -30.79 -21.70 -1.28
CA SER A 198 -31.55 -20.56 -1.87
C SER A 198 -30.94 -19.19 -1.52
N MET A 199 -30.85 -18.17 -2.38
CA MET A 199 -31.01 -17.90 -3.82
C MET A 199 -30.37 -16.48 -4.03
N ASN A 200 -30.20 -16.05 -5.29
CA ASN A 200 -29.91 -14.69 -5.82
C ASN A 200 -30.31 -13.46 -4.95
N SER A 201 -29.77 -12.23 -5.07
CA SER A 201 -29.25 -11.43 -6.19
C SER A 201 -28.59 -10.14 -5.65
N GLU A 202 -27.59 -9.63 -6.37
CA GLU A 202 -27.35 -8.21 -6.71
C GLU A 202 -26.92 -7.13 -5.67
N THR A 203 -26.01 -6.28 -6.16
CA THR A 203 -25.45 -5.00 -5.65
C THR A 203 -24.37 -5.06 -4.56
N VAL A 204 -23.12 -4.92 -5.03
CA VAL A 204 -21.93 -4.63 -4.22
C VAL A 204 -21.88 -3.11 -3.99
N VAL A 205 -22.06 -2.67 -2.75
CA VAL A 205 -21.67 -1.33 -2.30
C VAL A 205 -20.34 -1.50 -1.56
N ILE A 206 -19.27 -0.93 -2.10
CA ILE A 206 -17.98 -0.85 -1.42
C ILE A 206 -17.99 0.48 -0.68
N GLU A 207 -18.08 0.44 0.65
CA GLU A 207 -17.84 1.62 1.49
C GLU A 207 -16.32 1.85 1.58
N ASP A 208 -15.88 3.06 1.21
CA ASP A 208 -14.51 3.56 1.44
C ASP A 208 -14.33 3.84 2.94
N ASP A 209 -13.66 2.94 3.65
CA ASP A 209 -13.22 3.16 5.04
C ASP A 209 -11.83 3.83 5.04
N ASP A 210 -11.84 5.16 4.93
CA ASP A 210 -10.66 6.01 5.11
C ASP A 210 -10.38 6.18 6.61
N GLY A 211 -9.58 5.26 7.14
CA GLY A 211 -9.12 5.29 8.53
C GLY A 211 -8.18 6.48 8.78
N SER A 212 -8.72 7.57 9.33
CA SER A 212 -7.95 8.59 10.05
C SER A 212 -8.72 9.25 11.19
N ASP A 213 -8.36 8.78 12.39
CA ASP A 213 -8.03 9.51 13.62
C ASP A 213 -9.07 10.41 14.35
N SER A 214 -8.95 10.32 15.68
CA SER A 214 -9.29 11.33 16.70
C SER A 214 -10.75 11.51 17.17
N GLY A 215 -11.01 10.98 18.37
CA GLY A 215 -11.31 11.84 19.53
C GLY A 215 -12.74 12.28 19.85
N VAL A 216 -13.35 11.56 20.81
CA VAL A 216 -14.20 12.06 21.93
C VAL A 216 -15.70 12.39 21.61
N PRO A 217 -16.65 12.09 22.53
CA PRO A 217 -18.02 11.76 22.16
C PRO A 217 -18.98 12.96 22.17
N SER A 218 -20.00 12.83 21.32
CA SER A 218 -21.41 13.17 21.52
C SER A 218 -21.74 14.25 22.57
N GLU A 219 -22.30 15.37 22.11
CA GLU A 219 -23.60 15.88 22.57
C GLU A 219 -24.05 17.10 21.74
N GLN A 220 -25.29 17.05 21.27
CA GLN A 220 -26.15 18.19 20.92
C GLN A 220 -27.48 17.95 21.66
N PRO A 221 -28.41 18.92 21.83
CA PRO A 221 -28.44 20.30 21.30
C PRO A 221 -28.94 21.36 22.33
N THR A 222 -29.17 22.60 21.86
CA THR A 222 -30.35 23.46 22.19
C THR A 222 -30.06 24.85 22.80
N THR A 223 -30.40 25.87 22.01
CA THR A 223 -31.12 27.14 22.31
C THR A 223 -30.69 28.04 23.47
N GLY A 224 -30.43 29.32 23.16
CA GLY A 224 -30.77 30.42 24.07
C GLY A 224 -29.88 31.66 24.02
N GLU A 225 -30.47 32.74 23.51
CA GLU A 225 -30.41 34.10 24.05
C GLU A 225 -29.46 35.17 23.46
N LEU A 226 -30.12 36.31 23.25
CA LEU A 226 -29.75 37.60 22.70
C LEU A 226 -28.91 38.41 23.72
N GLY A 227 -28.04 39.30 23.25
CA GLY A 227 -27.34 40.26 24.10
C GLY A 227 -26.60 41.33 23.30
N GLU A 228 -27.12 42.54 23.37
CA GLU A 228 -26.85 43.72 22.53
C GLU A 228 -25.49 44.41 22.77
N THR A 229 -24.98 45.13 21.75
CA THR A 229 -24.36 46.49 21.83
C THR A 229 -23.92 46.90 20.40
N GLU A 230 -24.70 47.72 19.69
CA GLU A 230 -24.69 49.20 19.59
C GLU A 230 -23.52 49.84 18.78
N THR A 231 -23.86 50.27 17.55
CA THR A 231 -23.61 51.59 16.89
C THR A 231 -22.16 52.03 16.59
N ALA A 232 -21.76 52.52 15.39
CA ALA A 232 -22.49 53.26 14.35
C ALA A 232 -21.76 53.29 12.97
N ALA A 233 -22.60 53.40 11.92
CA ALA A 233 -22.48 54.15 10.66
C ALA A 233 -21.41 53.78 9.60
N ALA A 234 -21.85 53.23 8.46
CA ALA A 234 -22.24 54.01 7.27
C ALA A 234 -22.49 53.07 6.07
N ASP A 235 -23.69 53.15 5.50
CA ASP A 235 -24.07 52.65 4.16
C ASP A 235 -24.68 53.86 3.41
N PRO A 236 -24.52 53.99 2.08
CA PRO A 236 -25.47 53.35 1.17
C PRO A 236 -24.87 52.80 -0.15
N GLU A 237 -25.32 51.60 -0.54
CA GLU A 237 -25.45 51.13 -1.93
C GLU A 237 -26.26 52.14 -2.78
N PRO A 238 -26.14 52.22 -4.13
CA PRO A 238 -26.75 51.17 -4.98
C PRO A 238 -26.13 50.98 -6.39
N ALA A 239 -26.50 49.88 -7.04
CA ALA A 239 -27.19 49.87 -8.35
C ALA A 239 -26.75 48.69 -9.26
N GLN A 240 -27.62 47.69 -9.36
CA GLN A 240 -27.71 46.82 -10.53
C GLN A 240 -28.41 47.58 -11.67
N PRO A 241 -28.08 47.32 -12.95
CA PRO A 241 -29.01 47.58 -14.03
C PRO A 241 -29.85 46.33 -14.32
N GLU A 242 -31.16 46.47 -14.11
CA GLU A 242 -32.19 45.73 -14.85
C GLU A 242 -31.93 45.89 -16.36
N LEU A 243 -31.98 44.78 -17.09
CA LEU A 243 -31.98 44.79 -18.55
C LEU A 243 -33.39 44.41 -18.99
N GLU A 244 -34.19 45.43 -19.27
CA GLU A 244 -35.51 45.30 -19.85
C GLU A 244 -35.48 45.80 -21.32
N VAL A 245 -36.41 45.21 -22.11
CA VAL A 245 -36.97 45.59 -23.42
C VAL A 245 -36.15 45.37 -24.72
N PRO A 246 -36.78 45.09 -25.90
CA PRO A 246 -38.23 45.06 -26.16
C PRO A 246 -38.81 43.93 -27.05
N GLU A 247 -40.14 43.83 -26.93
CA GLU A 247 -41.08 43.27 -27.89
C GLU A 247 -40.96 43.88 -29.31
N ASN A 248 -41.40 43.07 -30.28
CA ASN A 248 -41.86 43.40 -31.63
C ASN A 248 -40.81 43.61 -32.73
N LEU A 249 -40.60 42.54 -33.51
CA LEU A 249 -40.91 42.48 -34.95
C LEU A 249 -41.09 41.03 -35.42
#